data_AF-A0A7X0NWE9-F1
#
_entry.id   AF-A0A7X0NWE9-F1
#
_cell.length_a   1.000
_cell.length_b   1.000
_cell.length_c   1.000
_cell.angle_alpha   90.00
_cell.angle_beta   90.00
_cell.angle_gamma   90.00
#
_symmetry.space_group_name_H-M   'P 1'
#
loop_
_entity.id
_entity.type
_entity.pdbx_description
1 polymer ?
#
loop_
_entity_poly.entity_id
_entity_poly.type
_entity_poly.pdbx_seq_one_letter_code
_entity_poly.pdbx_strand_id
1 'polypeptide(L)'
;MDRHAWKPFLQRWSEEWHLANPDEEPDGDPWLGCTPATEDEVRALESRLGCVLPPSFREFLLVTNGWRHAGNFVRSLRGTEEIGWLADLEPMWADAYADWDEEDTEPAAARSLLISLEADAGVVYLDPGDVDEHGEWAAYDVFSWTAMGPDRHGSFYEKMYDFYAGFHALDRPRCDTQREWDAKVEDARLASLRGEVERPLAVLAQAARFGRDRASFLSFQMRTLLREAEDDDPFHRLLTHGDTQSWVLDEDLFAAQVLPLLFAAHERARRFGSGSTVKFLWDRGPQQVKHLLGRYQARQNEPGFRLCFGNPEFDEAAHAALDAGDEAWPRLRDALVHWRPLHEDHLAPIALLADPRAARLITPERGRELLAMRRG
;
A
#
# COMPACT_ATOMS: atom_id res chain seq x y z
N MET A 1 -6.88 -12.93 19.74
CA MET A 1 -6.60 -13.93 18.67
C MET A 1 -6.54 -15.29 19.37
N ASP A 2 -6.06 -16.38 18.77
CA ASP A 2 -5.75 -17.61 19.52
C ASP A 2 -4.23 -17.74 19.56
N ARG A 3 -3.63 -18.07 20.71
CA ARG A 3 -2.19 -18.38 20.88
C ARG A 3 -1.64 -19.33 19.80
N HIS A 4 -2.49 -20.20 19.26
CA HIS A 4 -2.15 -21.10 18.16
C HIS A 4 -1.94 -20.41 16.80
N ALA A 5 -2.41 -19.18 16.59
CA ALA A 5 -2.21 -18.43 15.35
C ALA A 5 -0.84 -17.76 15.29
N TRP A 6 -0.32 -17.27 16.42
CA TRP A 6 0.98 -16.59 16.49
C TRP A 6 2.15 -17.49 16.11
N LYS A 7 2.21 -18.71 16.67
CA LYS A 7 3.36 -19.59 16.47
C LYS A 7 3.58 -19.96 14.99
N PRO A 8 2.59 -20.45 14.22
CA PRO A 8 2.75 -20.73 12.79
C PRO A 8 3.11 -19.48 11.98
N PHE A 9 2.49 -18.33 12.30
CA PHE A 9 2.79 -17.06 11.61
C PHE A 9 4.26 -16.64 11.78
N LEU A 10 4.74 -16.64 13.01
CA LEU A 10 6.12 -16.27 13.33
C LEU A 10 7.14 -17.32 12.83
N GLN A 11 6.75 -18.60 12.77
CA GLN A 11 7.61 -19.65 12.20
C GLN A 11 7.82 -19.40 10.72
N ARG A 12 6.73 -19.14 10.00
CA ARG A 12 6.77 -18.78 8.58
C ARG A 12 7.62 -17.53 8.35
N TRP A 13 7.43 -16.48 9.14
CA TRP A 13 8.24 -15.27 9.03
C TRP A 13 9.73 -15.57 9.24
N SER A 14 10.08 -16.34 10.28
CA SER A 14 11.48 -16.71 10.52
C SER A 14 12.10 -17.43 9.33
N GLU A 15 11.42 -18.44 8.78
CA GLU A 15 11.88 -19.19 7.60
C GLU A 15 12.08 -18.27 6.38
N GLU A 16 11.14 -17.37 6.12
CA GLU A 16 11.18 -16.47 4.98
C GLU A 16 12.25 -15.39 5.12
N TRP A 17 12.52 -14.91 6.34
CA TRP A 17 13.59 -13.96 6.61
C TRP A 17 14.97 -14.56 6.32
N HIS A 18 15.21 -15.83 6.69
CA HIS A 18 16.46 -16.52 6.36
C HIS A 18 16.63 -16.74 4.85
N LEU A 19 15.54 -16.89 4.09
CA LEU A 19 15.60 -16.95 2.63
C LEU A 19 16.00 -15.60 2.00
N ALA A 20 15.61 -14.48 2.61
CA ALA A 20 16.01 -13.14 2.17
C ALA A 20 17.45 -12.79 2.56
N ASN A 21 17.93 -13.30 3.71
CA ASN A 21 19.21 -12.92 4.30
C ASN A 21 20.15 -14.15 4.47
N PRO A 22 20.59 -14.79 3.36
CA PRO A 22 21.40 -16.01 3.44
C PRO A 22 22.81 -15.79 3.98
N ASP A 23 23.31 -14.55 3.95
CA ASP A 23 24.66 -14.17 4.37
C ASP A 23 24.74 -13.77 5.85
N GLU A 24 23.60 -13.58 6.52
CA GLU A 24 23.60 -13.40 7.97
C GLU A 24 23.81 -14.78 8.62
N GLU A 25 24.93 -14.93 9.35
CA GLU A 25 25.19 -16.15 10.10
C GLU A 25 24.05 -16.32 11.12
N PRO A 26 23.21 -17.37 11.01
CA PRO A 26 22.24 -17.62 12.04
C PRO A 26 23.03 -17.86 13.31
N ASP A 27 22.66 -17.22 14.42
CA ASP A 27 23.20 -17.46 15.78
C ASP A 27 22.97 -18.92 16.27
N GLY A 28 22.76 -19.86 15.36
CA GLY A 28 22.40 -21.25 15.57
C GLY A 28 20.91 -21.52 15.61
N ASP A 29 20.08 -20.47 15.73
CA ASP A 29 18.62 -20.61 15.86
C ASP A 29 17.87 -20.12 14.62
N PRO A 30 17.17 -20.99 13.87
CA PRO A 30 16.31 -20.58 12.77
C PRO A 30 15.06 -19.79 13.23
N TRP A 31 14.83 -19.67 14.54
CA TRP A 31 13.76 -18.87 15.14
C TRP A 31 14.21 -17.44 15.45
N LEU A 32 13.51 -16.44 14.91
CA LEU A 32 13.83 -15.02 15.17
C LEU A 32 13.43 -14.57 16.58
N GLY A 33 12.47 -15.26 17.20
CA GLY A 33 11.99 -14.94 18.53
C GLY A 33 12.95 -15.34 19.64
N CYS A 34 12.52 -15.07 20.86
CA CYS A 34 13.20 -15.43 22.10
C CYS A 34 12.47 -16.58 22.80
N THR A 35 13.03 -17.05 23.91
CA THR A 35 12.34 -17.99 24.81
C THR A 35 10.96 -17.42 25.19
N PRO A 36 9.87 -18.21 25.12
CA PRO A 36 8.54 -17.71 25.49
C PRO A 36 8.48 -17.25 26.93
N ALA A 37 7.71 -16.19 27.21
CA ALA A 37 7.44 -15.77 28.57
C ALA A 37 6.50 -16.79 29.25
N THR A 38 6.71 -16.98 30.54
CA THR A 38 5.79 -17.71 31.41
C THR A 38 4.59 -16.85 31.77
N GLU A 39 3.47 -17.48 32.14
CA GLU A 39 2.29 -16.75 32.64
C GLU A 39 2.61 -15.89 33.87
N ASP A 40 3.57 -16.32 34.70
CA ASP A 40 3.96 -15.58 35.90
C ASP A 40 4.76 -14.32 35.54
N GLU A 41 5.67 -14.40 34.55
CA GLU A 41 6.40 -13.24 34.04
C GLU A 41 5.46 -12.22 33.39
N VAL A 42 4.47 -12.67 32.61
CA VAL A 42 3.46 -11.79 32.02
C VAL A 42 2.59 -11.13 33.10
N ARG A 43 2.16 -11.88 34.12
CA ARG A 43 1.40 -11.29 35.24
C ARG A 43 2.24 -10.32 36.07
N ALA A 44 3.53 -10.59 36.23
CA ALA A 44 4.45 -9.69 36.90
C ALA A 44 4.62 -8.39 36.11
N LEU A 45 4.71 -8.46 34.78
CA LEU A 45 4.70 -7.30 33.90
C LEU A 45 3.40 -6.50 34.04
N GLU A 46 2.24 -7.13 33.95
CA GLU A 46 0.92 -6.47 34.14
C GLU A 46 0.82 -5.79 35.51
N SER A 47 1.29 -6.46 36.56
CA SER A 47 1.32 -5.90 37.92
C SER A 47 2.26 -4.70 38.03
N ARG A 48 3.40 -4.72 37.32
CA ARG A 48 4.37 -3.64 37.28
C ARG A 48 3.85 -2.43 36.51
N LEU A 49 3.10 -2.65 35.43
CA LEU A 49 2.47 -1.59 34.63
C LEU A 49 1.15 -1.10 35.27
N GLY A 50 0.52 -1.88 36.14
CA GLY A 50 -0.77 -1.53 36.74
C GLY A 50 -1.96 -1.68 35.80
N CYS A 51 -1.80 -2.39 34.68
CA CYS A 51 -2.83 -2.65 33.68
C CYS A 51 -2.70 -4.07 33.08
N VAL A 52 -3.78 -4.57 32.50
CA VAL A 52 -3.79 -5.85 31.76
C VAL A 52 -3.39 -5.56 30.32
N LEU A 53 -2.48 -6.36 29.77
CA LEU A 53 -2.00 -6.17 28.40
C LEU A 53 -3.09 -6.49 27.37
N PRO A 54 -3.05 -5.88 26.18
CA PRO A 54 -3.99 -6.21 25.11
C PRO A 54 -3.83 -7.68 24.70
N PRO A 55 -4.93 -8.40 24.38
CA PRO A 55 -4.91 -9.85 24.22
C PRO A 55 -3.86 -10.34 23.22
N SER A 56 -3.74 -9.72 22.05
CA SER A 56 -2.78 -10.14 21.03
C SER A 56 -1.33 -9.99 21.48
N PHE A 57 -0.99 -8.93 22.22
CA PHE A 57 0.37 -8.71 22.74
C PHE A 57 0.69 -9.68 23.88
N ARG A 58 -0.28 -9.93 24.76
CA ARG A 58 -0.15 -10.94 25.82
C ARG A 58 0.13 -12.33 25.23
N GLU A 59 -0.67 -12.75 24.25
CA GLU A 59 -0.50 -14.04 23.57
C GLU A 59 0.84 -14.14 22.84
N PHE A 60 1.29 -13.05 22.23
CA PHE A 60 2.59 -12.96 21.59
C PHE A 60 3.73 -13.21 22.59
N LEU A 61 3.73 -12.56 23.76
CA LEU A 61 4.76 -12.75 24.79
C LEU A 61 4.81 -14.21 25.28
N LEU A 62 3.66 -14.88 25.37
CA LEU A 62 3.56 -16.30 25.72
C LEU A 62 4.03 -17.26 24.61
N VAL A 63 4.28 -16.75 23.40
CA VAL A 63 4.90 -17.49 22.29
C VAL A 63 6.37 -17.11 22.13
N THR A 64 6.74 -15.85 22.38
CA THR A 64 8.09 -15.33 22.27
C THR A 64 8.27 -14.08 23.14
N ASN A 65 9.24 -14.09 24.05
CA ASN A 65 9.47 -12.96 24.94
C ASN A 65 10.37 -11.89 24.29
N GLY A 66 9.82 -11.17 23.32
CA GLY A 66 10.56 -10.29 22.41
C GLY A 66 10.75 -10.92 21.03
N TRP A 67 11.25 -10.14 20.08
CA TRP A 67 11.37 -10.57 18.68
C TRP A 67 12.45 -9.78 17.95
N ARG A 68 13.26 -10.45 17.13
CA ARG A 68 14.32 -9.83 16.33
C ARG A 68 13.86 -9.63 14.89
N HIS A 69 14.43 -8.62 14.22
CA HIS A 69 14.15 -8.26 12.83
C HIS A 69 12.63 -8.05 12.59
N ALA A 70 12.03 -7.19 13.41
CA ALA A 70 10.62 -6.78 13.29
C ALA A 70 10.44 -5.83 12.10
N GLY A 71 10.47 -6.37 10.89
CA GLY A 71 10.48 -5.58 9.66
C GLY A 71 11.85 -4.94 9.43
N ASN A 72 11.92 -3.99 8.49
CA ASN A 72 13.20 -3.45 8.02
C ASN A 72 13.80 -2.35 8.91
N PHE A 73 12.96 -1.69 9.72
CA PHE A 73 13.36 -0.50 10.48
C PHE A 73 13.30 -0.71 12.00
N VAL A 74 12.86 -1.88 12.47
CA VAL A 74 12.86 -2.23 13.89
C VAL A 74 13.69 -3.51 14.07
N ARG A 75 14.88 -3.37 14.64
CA ARG A 75 15.80 -4.49 14.84
C ARG A 75 15.32 -5.44 15.92
N SER A 76 14.66 -4.94 16.96
CA SER A 76 14.11 -5.80 18.01
C SER A 76 12.95 -5.19 18.77
N LEU A 77 12.06 -6.07 19.26
CA LEU A 77 10.98 -5.79 20.19
C LEU A 77 11.34 -6.26 21.59
N ARG A 78 10.93 -5.47 22.59
CA ARG A 78 11.19 -5.67 24.01
C ARG A 78 10.52 -6.94 24.55
N GLY A 79 11.21 -7.61 25.45
CA GLY A 79 10.63 -8.66 26.30
C GLY A 79 10.01 -8.10 27.60
N THR A 80 9.44 -8.98 28.42
CA THR A 80 8.73 -8.65 29.68
C THR A 80 9.55 -7.87 30.69
N GLU A 81 10.88 -8.01 30.67
CA GLU A 81 11.78 -7.28 31.56
C GLU A 81 12.05 -5.84 31.08
N GLU A 82 12.00 -5.61 29.77
CA GLU A 82 12.43 -4.37 29.13
C GLU A 82 11.26 -3.45 28.76
N ILE A 83 10.04 -4.01 28.66
CA ILE A 83 8.81 -3.26 28.41
C ILE A 83 8.57 -2.24 29.52
N GLY A 84 8.22 -1.01 29.14
CA GLY A 84 7.92 0.09 30.06
C GLY A 84 7.27 1.25 29.34
N TRP A 85 6.93 2.30 30.09
CA TRP A 85 6.26 3.49 29.56
C TRP A 85 7.21 4.29 28.66
N LEU A 86 6.69 4.79 27.53
CA LEU A 86 7.47 5.56 26.57
C LEU A 86 8.08 6.81 27.21
N ALA A 87 7.31 7.51 28.06
CA ALA A 87 7.78 8.69 28.79
C ALA A 87 8.97 8.41 29.74
N ASP A 88 9.06 7.18 30.28
CA ASP A 88 10.14 6.80 31.19
C ASP A 88 11.39 6.34 30.43
N LEU A 89 11.20 5.57 29.35
CA LEU A 89 12.28 4.93 28.61
C LEU A 89 12.89 5.84 27.55
N GLU A 90 12.05 6.61 26.86
CA GLU A 90 12.41 7.43 25.70
C GLU A 90 11.72 8.80 25.76
N PRO A 91 12.00 9.63 26.79
CA PRO A 91 11.30 10.88 27.05
C PRO A 91 11.36 11.87 25.87
N MET A 92 12.46 11.88 25.10
CA MET A 92 12.58 12.73 23.91
C MET A 92 11.47 12.43 22.88
N TRP A 93 11.13 11.16 22.68
CA TRP A 93 10.09 10.76 21.74
C TRP A 93 8.69 11.07 22.29
N ALA A 94 8.48 10.86 23.59
CA ALA A 94 7.23 11.24 24.26
C ALA A 94 6.97 12.74 24.14
N ASP A 95 7.98 13.57 24.41
CA ASP A 95 7.89 15.04 24.35
C ASP A 95 7.70 15.54 22.92
N ALA A 96 8.45 15.00 21.96
CA ALA A 96 8.40 15.46 20.56
C ALA A 96 7.05 15.20 19.87
N TYR A 97 6.32 14.18 20.33
CA TYR A 97 5.02 13.80 19.78
C TYR A 97 3.86 14.00 20.77
N ALA A 98 4.11 14.70 21.87
CA ALA A 98 3.08 15.08 22.83
C ALA A 98 2.00 15.98 22.19
N ASP A 99 2.38 16.86 21.26
CA ASP A 99 1.46 17.87 20.70
C ASP A 99 0.71 17.41 19.43
N TRP A 100 0.84 16.14 19.03
CA TRP A 100 0.17 15.61 17.82
C TRP A 100 -1.29 15.18 18.05
N ASP A 101 -1.78 15.25 19.29
CA ASP A 101 -3.16 14.93 19.66
C ASP A 101 -4.05 16.18 19.75
N GLU A 102 -5.37 16.01 19.62
CA GLU A 102 -6.35 17.10 19.76
C GLU A 102 -6.23 17.80 21.13
N GLU A 103 -6.41 19.12 21.17
CA GLU A 103 -6.11 20.06 22.27
C GLU A 103 -6.63 19.72 23.69
N ASP A 104 -7.41 18.65 23.89
CA ASP A 104 -8.06 18.29 25.15
C ASP A 104 -7.79 16.84 25.66
N THR A 105 -6.86 16.09 25.07
CA THR A 105 -6.52 14.71 25.53
C THR A 105 -5.05 14.60 25.98
N GLU A 106 -4.75 13.82 27.02
CA GLU A 106 -3.36 13.45 27.32
C GLU A 106 -2.73 12.78 26.09
N PRO A 107 -1.51 13.18 25.70
CA PRO A 107 -0.94 12.68 24.46
C PRO A 107 -0.81 11.16 24.49
N ALA A 108 -1.26 10.49 23.42
CA ALA A 108 -1.16 9.06 23.24
C ALA A 108 0.26 8.59 23.55
N ALA A 109 1.28 9.29 23.03
CA ALA A 109 2.69 8.98 23.28
C ALA A 109 3.08 9.01 24.78
N ALA A 110 2.59 9.99 25.56
CA ALA A 110 2.99 10.16 26.96
C ALA A 110 2.51 9.01 27.87
N ARG A 111 1.36 8.42 27.56
CA ARG A 111 0.77 7.29 28.30
C ARG A 111 1.01 5.93 27.64
N SER A 112 1.71 5.90 26.51
CA SER A 112 1.89 4.68 25.72
C SER A 112 3.00 3.77 26.25
N LEU A 113 2.82 2.48 26.00
CA LEU A 113 3.78 1.44 26.33
C LEU A 113 4.78 1.25 25.18
N LEU A 114 6.07 1.47 25.42
CA LEU A 114 7.12 1.29 24.41
C LEU A 114 7.40 -0.21 24.21
N ILE A 115 7.25 -0.67 22.96
CA ILE A 115 7.48 -2.08 22.60
C ILE A 115 8.72 -2.28 21.70
N SER A 116 9.18 -1.26 20.99
CA SER A 116 10.46 -1.32 20.27
C SER A 116 11.64 -1.23 21.24
N LEU A 117 12.59 -2.15 21.13
CA LEU A 117 13.87 -2.10 21.86
C LEU A 117 14.90 -1.32 21.06
N GLU A 118 15.02 -1.65 19.77
CA GLU A 118 15.96 -1.00 18.85
C GLU A 118 15.27 -0.77 17.50
N ALA A 119 15.23 0.49 17.07
CA ALA A 119 14.63 0.92 15.81
C ALA A 119 15.44 2.04 15.16
N ASP A 120 15.34 2.17 13.83
CA ASP A 120 16.09 3.15 13.04
C ASP A 120 15.44 4.53 13.11
N ALA A 121 15.90 5.34 14.06
CA ALA A 121 15.46 6.70 14.29
C ALA A 121 13.93 6.82 14.41
N GLY A 122 13.33 5.90 15.18
CA GLY A 122 11.91 5.83 15.46
C GLY A 122 11.56 5.00 16.70
N VAL A 123 10.28 4.97 17.06
CA VAL A 123 9.73 4.18 18.17
C VAL A 123 8.41 3.53 17.77
N VAL A 124 8.09 2.41 18.41
CA VAL A 124 6.83 1.68 18.25
C VAL A 124 6.23 1.46 19.63
N TYR A 125 4.96 1.81 19.81
CA TYR A 125 4.32 1.82 21.11
C TYR A 125 2.83 1.46 21.04
N LEU A 126 2.25 1.09 22.18
CA LEU A 126 0.83 0.73 22.33
C LEU A 126 0.13 1.74 23.24
N ASP A 127 -1.02 2.26 22.83
CA ASP A 127 -1.78 3.23 23.61
C ASP A 127 -2.89 2.56 24.46
N PRO A 128 -2.77 2.50 25.80
CA PRO A 128 -3.81 1.97 26.66
C PRO A 128 -5.09 2.83 26.72
N GLY A 129 -5.06 4.06 26.20
CA GLY A 129 -6.23 4.93 26.10
C GLY A 129 -6.99 4.82 24.78
N ASP A 130 -6.43 4.14 23.78
CA ASP A 130 -7.09 3.86 22.51
C ASP A 130 -7.33 2.36 22.36
N VAL A 131 -8.49 1.93 22.85
CA VAL A 131 -8.87 0.52 23.00
C VAL A 131 -10.10 0.21 22.17
N ASP A 132 -10.03 -0.87 21.39
CA ASP A 132 -11.15 -1.35 20.58
C ASP A 132 -12.19 -2.17 21.38
N GLU A 133 -13.23 -2.64 20.70
CA GLU A 133 -14.28 -3.48 21.31
C GLU A 133 -13.81 -4.86 21.79
N HIS A 134 -12.61 -5.29 21.40
CA HIS A 134 -11.98 -6.55 21.77
C HIS A 134 -10.96 -6.40 22.90
N GLY A 135 -10.72 -5.18 23.38
CA GLY A 135 -9.70 -4.89 24.38
C GLY A 135 -8.28 -4.82 23.79
N GLU A 136 -8.15 -4.77 22.46
CA GLU A 136 -6.87 -4.51 21.80
C GLU A 136 -6.55 -3.02 21.90
N TRP A 137 -5.28 -2.73 22.16
CA TRP A 137 -4.78 -1.35 22.17
C TRP A 137 -4.26 -1.02 20.78
N ALA A 138 -4.55 0.20 20.33
CA ALA A 138 -3.97 0.72 19.10
C ALA A 138 -2.45 0.73 19.21
N ALA A 139 -1.79 0.29 18.14
CA ALA A 139 -0.36 0.36 17.99
C ALA A 139 0.01 1.55 17.14
N TYR A 140 1.09 2.23 17.50
CA TYR A 140 1.59 3.38 16.77
C TYR A 140 3.07 3.18 16.47
N ASP A 141 3.49 3.70 15.33
CA ASP A 141 4.91 3.83 15.01
C ASP A 141 5.21 5.21 14.45
N VAL A 142 6.40 5.70 14.78
CA VAL A 142 6.87 6.98 14.26
C VAL A 142 8.36 6.91 13.97
N PHE A 143 8.74 7.40 12.81
CA PHE A 143 10.13 7.45 12.36
C PHE A 143 10.44 8.86 11.88
N SER A 144 11.47 9.47 12.45
CA SER A 144 11.82 10.88 12.21
C SER A 144 12.11 11.22 10.74
N TRP A 145 12.58 10.25 9.95
CA TRP A 145 12.88 10.42 8.53
C TRP A 145 11.64 10.41 7.62
N THR A 146 10.47 10.03 8.14
CA THR A 146 9.21 10.12 7.38
C THR A 146 8.75 11.57 7.25
N ALA A 147 9.16 12.44 8.17
CA ALA A 147 8.64 13.80 8.34
C ALA A 147 7.11 13.87 8.51
N MET A 148 6.49 12.76 8.92
CA MET A 148 5.07 12.64 9.21
C MET A 148 4.85 12.36 10.71
N GLY A 149 3.59 12.47 11.13
CA GLY A 149 3.18 12.08 12.49
C GLY A 149 3.20 10.56 12.69
N PRO A 150 2.80 10.10 13.89
CA PRO A 150 2.67 8.68 14.17
C PRO A 150 1.62 8.01 13.28
N ASP A 151 1.94 6.85 12.72
CA ASP A 151 1.00 6.01 11.98
C ASP A 151 0.26 5.09 12.96
N ARG A 152 -1.08 5.08 12.88
CA ARG A 152 -1.95 4.29 13.76
C ARG A 152 -2.36 2.95 13.14
N HIS A 153 -2.30 1.89 13.93
CA HIS A 153 -2.78 0.54 13.63
C HIS A 153 -3.76 0.10 14.72
N GLY A 154 -4.80 -0.67 14.39
CA GLY A 154 -5.88 -0.99 15.33
C GLY A 154 -5.49 -1.96 16.45
N SER A 155 -4.38 -2.69 16.32
CA SER A 155 -3.89 -3.62 17.35
C SER A 155 -2.40 -3.91 17.21
N PHE A 156 -1.80 -4.50 18.24
CA PHE A 156 -0.44 -5.05 18.16
C PHE A 156 -0.32 -6.10 17.04
N TYR A 157 -1.32 -6.96 16.87
CA TYR A 157 -1.30 -7.93 15.76
C TYR A 157 -1.27 -7.26 14.39
N GLU A 158 -2.09 -6.24 14.18
CA GLU A 158 -2.11 -5.51 12.91
C GLU A 158 -0.75 -4.89 12.62
N LYS A 159 -0.08 -4.34 13.64
CA LYS A 159 1.28 -3.80 13.48
C LYS A 159 2.32 -4.87 13.17
N MET A 160 2.25 -6.04 13.81
CA MET A 160 3.13 -7.17 13.47
C MET A 160 2.91 -7.67 12.04
N TYR A 161 1.66 -7.70 11.59
CA TYR A 161 1.33 -8.04 10.22
C TYR A 161 1.83 -6.97 9.23
N ASP A 162 1.78 -5.69 9.62
CA ASP A 162 2.33 -4.57 8.85
C ASP A 162 3.86 -4.68 8.70
N PHE A 163 4.59 -4.97 9.79
CA PHE A 163 6.03 -5.24 9.71
C PHE A 163 6.36 -6.40 8.78
N TYR A 164 5.58 -7.47 8.83
CA TYR A 164 5.74 -8.61 7.94
C TYR A 164 5.49 -8.23 6.47
N ALA A 165 4.44 -7.46 6.18
CA ALA A 165 4.18 -6.96 4.83
C ALA A 165 5.32 -6.06 4.33
N GLY A 166 5.83 -5.15 5.19
CA GLY A 166 6.98 -4.29 4.90
C GLY A 166 8.25 -5.07 4.57
N PHE A 167 8.55 -6.11 5.35
CA PHE A 167 9.63 -7.07 5.06
C PHE A 167 9.49 -7.66 3.65
N HIS A 168 8.29 -8.15 3.29
CA HIS A 168 8.05 -8.69 1.94
C HIS A 168 8.19 -7.63 0.85
N ALA A 169 7.82 -6.39 1.13
CA ALA A 169 7.88 -5.30 0.16
C ALA A 169 9.31 -4.87 -0.17
N LEU A 170 10.17 -4.84 0.84
CA LEU A 170 11.55 -4.36 0.74
C LEU A 170 12.53 -5.49 0.42
N ASP A 171 12.51 -6.60 1.16
CA ASP A 171 13.47 -7.71 0.99
C ASP A 171 13.10 -8.64 -0.16
N ARG A 172 11.82 -8.69 -0.53
CA ARG A 172 11.28 -9.48 -1.66
C ARG A 172 11.75 -10.96 -1.65
N PRO A 173 11.61 -11.69 -0.52
CA PRO A 173 12.01 -13.09 -0.43
C PRO A 173 11.31 -13.95 -1.47
N ARG A 174 12.04 -14.89 -2.08
CA ARG A 174 11.48 -15.90 -3.00
C ARG A 174 10.90 -17.06 -2.20
N CYS A 175 9.66 -16.92 -1.76
CA CYS A 175 9.01 -17.81 -0.80
C CYS A 175 7.57 -18.17 -1.20
N ASP A 176 6.89 -18.96 -0.36
CA ASP A 176 5.48 -19.31 -0.58
C ASP A 176 4.55 -18.12 -0.44
N THR A 177 4.79 -17.21 0.52
CA THR A 177 3.95 -16.02 0.68
C THR A 177 3.96 -15.14 -0.56
N GLN A 178 5.12 -14.99 -1.21
CA GLN A 178 5.23 -14.31 -2.50
C GLN A 178 4.36 -14.99 -3.57
N ARG A 179 4.44 -16.32 -3.72
CA ARG A 179 3.62 -17.07 -4.69
C ARG A 179 2.12 -16.99 -4.40
N GLU A 180 1.74 -17.05 -3.13
CA GLU A 180 0.34 -16.91 -2.69
C GLU A 180 -0.22 -15.53 -3.05
N TRP A 181 0.55 -14.46 -2.83
CA TRP A 181 0.13 -13.12 -3.22
C TRP A 181 0.06 -12.93 -4.73
N ASP A 182 1.00 -13.46 -5.50
CA ASP A 182 0.94 -13.39 -6.96
C ASP A 182 -0.30 -14.11 -7.52
N ALA A 183 -0.67 -15.26 -6.95
CA ALA A 183 -1.91 -15.96 -7.29
C ALA A 183 -3.17 -15.15 -6.93
N LYS A 184 -3.19 -14.53 -5.74
CA LYS A 184 -4.29 -13.64 -5.31
C LYS A 184 -4.43 -12.43 -6.21
N VAL A 185 -3.33 -11.85 -6.69
CA VAL A 185 -3.35 -10.74 -7.65
C VAL A 185 -3.98 -11.17 -8.97
N GLU A 186 -3.64 -12.35 -9.47
CA GLU A 186 -4.24 -12.89 -10.70
C GLU A 186 -5.74 -13.17 -10.53
N ASP A 187 -6.14 -13.77 -9.41
CA ASP A 187 -7.55 -13.99 -9.09
C ASP A 187 -8.34 -12.68 -8.99
N ALA A 188 -7.75 -11.65 -8.37
CA ALA A 188 -8.34 -10.32 -8.26
C ALA A 188 -8.48 -9.66 -9.64
N ARG A 189 -7.47 -9.79 -10.51
CA ARG A 189 -7.51 -9.30 -11.89
C ARG A 189 -8.68 -9.92 -12.66
N LEU A 190 -8.82 -11.25 -12.60
CA LEU A 190 -9.90 -11.97 -13.27
C LEU A 190 -11.28 -11.64 -12.68
N ALA A 191 -11.38 -11.46 -11.36
CA ALA A 191 -12.60 -11.03 -10.68
C ALA A 191 -13.01 -9.60 -11.10
N SER A 192 -12.04 -8.69 -11.22
CA SER A 192 -12.28 -7.33 -11.74
C SER A 192 -12.86 -7.37 -13.15
N LEU A 193 -12.28 -8.16 -14.06
CA LEU A 193 -12.81 -8.33 -15.42
C LEU A 193 -14.22 -8.94 -15.46
N ARG A 194 -14.63 -9.72 -14.45
CA ARG A 194 -16.00 -10.22 -14.31
C ARG A 194 -17.00 -9.17 -13.79
N GLY A 195 -16.53 -8.00 -13.35
CA GLY A 195 -17.36 -6.93 -12.80
C GLY A 195 -17.35 -6.82 -11.28
N GLU A 196 -16.48 -7.55 -10.57
CA GLU A 196 -16.32 -7.36 -9.12
C GLU A 196 -15.43 -6.12 -8.87
N VAL A 197 -15.86 -5.20 -8.01
CA VAL A 197 -15.11 -3.95 -7.76
C VAL A 197 -14.42 -3.97 -6.40
N GLU A 198 -15.21 -4.03 -5.33
CA GLU A 198 -14.72 -3.82 -3.96
C GLU A 198 -13.76 -4.92 -3.49
N ARG A 199 -14.10 -6.19 -3.75
CA ARG A 199 -13.27 -7.33 -3.34
C ARG A 199 -11.89 -7.34 -4.04
N PRO A 200 -11.80 -7.21 -5.39
CA PRO A 200 -10.50 -7.09 -6.05
C PRO A 200 -9.68 -5.91 -5.56
N LEU A 201 -10.28 -4.73 -5.36
CA LEU A 201 -9.57 -3.56 -4.85
C LEU A 201 -8.94 -3.82 -3.48
N ALA A 202 -9.67 -4.42 -2.55
CA ALA A 202 -9.14 -4.77 -1.23
C ALA A 202 -7.96 -5.75 -1.31
N VAL A 203 -8.06 -6.77 -2.18
CA VAL A 203 -6.98 -7.75 -2.39
C VAL A 203 -5.75 -7.09 -3.02
N LEU A 204 -5.94 -6.23 -4.02
CA LEU A 204 -4.85 -5.54 -4.71
C LEU A 204 -4.15 -4.53 -3.78
N ALA A 205 -4.90 -3.79 -2.97
CA ALA A 205 -4.35 -2.89 -1.95
C ALA A 205 -3.51 -3.67 -0.93
N GLN A 206 -3.99 -4.82 -0.46
CA GLN A 206 -3.24 -5.65 0.46
C GLN A 206 -1.99 -6.26 -0.18
N ALA A 207 -2.07 -6.72 -1.44
CA ALA A 207 -0.92 -7.23 -2.17
C ALA A 207 0.14 -6.14 -2.42
N ALA A 208 -0.29 -4.89 -2.67
CA ALA A 208 0.63 -3.76 -2.80
C ALA A 208 1.44 -3.52 -1.51
N ARG A 209 0.86 -3.74 -0.33
CA ARG A 209 1.60 -3.70 0.96
C ARG A 209 2.70 -4.75 1.06
N PHE A 210 2.59 -5.89 0.36
CA PHE A 210 3.64 -6.92 0.22
C PHE A 210 4.62 -6.63 -0.94
N GLY A 211 4.63 -5.41 -1.46
CA GLY A 211 5.46 -4.98 -2.59
C GLY A 211 5.15 -5.71 -3.89
N ARG A 212 3.90 -6.15 -4.09
CA ARG A 212 3.48 -6.70 -5.38
C ARG A 212 3.20 -5.55 -6.34
N ASP A 213 4.22 -5.15 -7.10
CA ASP A 213 4.16 -3.96 -7.97
C ASP A 213 3.04 -4.04 -9.03
N ARG A 214 2.78 -5.25 -9.55
CA ARG A 214 1.64 -5.52 -10.45
C ARG A 214 0.32 -5.12 -9.81
N ALA A 215 0.14 -5.40 -8.51
CA ALA A 215 -1.10 -5.11 -7.79
C ALA A 215 -1.35 -3.59 -7.69
N SER A 216 -0.29 -2.82 -7.43
CA SER A 216 -0.36 -1.35 -7.40
C SER A 216 -0.85 -0.79 -8.73
N PHE A 217 -0.34 -1.29 -9.86
CA PHE A 217 -0.76 -0.82 -11.18
C PHE A 217 -2.21 -1.22 -11.53
N LEU A 218 -2.63 -2.44 -11.17
CA LEU A 218 -4.00 -2.89 -11.36
C LEU A 218 -4.99 -2.08 -10.50
N SER A 219 -4.63 -1.82 -9.23
CA SER A 219 -5.42 -0.98 -8.32
C SER A 219 -5.52 0.45 -8.82
N PHE A 220 -4.40 1.04 -9.27
CA PHE A 220 -4.34 2.38 -9.86
C PHE A 220 -5.36 2.55 -10.99
N GLN A 221 -5.47 1.56 -11.90
CA GLN A 221 -6.45 1.62 -12.99
C GLN A 221 -7.89 1.70 -12.50
N MET A 222 -8.23 0.88 -11.49
CA MET A 222 -9.58 0.84 -10.93
C MET A 222 -9.91 2.13 -10.16
N ARG A 223 -9.02 2.57 -9.26
CA ARG A 223 -9.16 3.81 -8.48
C ARG A 223 -9.23 5.05 -9.37
N THR A 224 -8.48 5.06 -10.46
CA THR A 224 -8.55 6.12 -11.47
C THR A 224 -9.96 6.29 -12.02
N LEU A 225 -10.66 5.20 -12.40
CA LEU A 225 -12.06 5.27 -12.83
C LEU A 225 -13.01 5.68 -11.70
N LEU A 226 -12.74 5.24 -10.47
CA LEU A 226 -13.52 5.62 -9.29
C LEU A 226 -13.31 7.09 -8.87
N ARG A 227 -12.32 7.79 -9.44
CA ARG A 227 -11.90 9.15 -9.04
C ARG A 227 -11.37 9.22 -7.61
N GLU A 228 -10.84 8.11 -7.12
CA GLU A 228 -10.15 8.03 -5.85
C GLU A 228 -8.70 8.42 -6.11
N ALA A 229 -8.44 9.73 -6.13
CA ALA A 229 -7.09 10.26 -6.23
C ALA A 229 -6.42 10.17 -4.85
N GLU A 230 -5.37 9.38 -4.74
CA GLU A 230 -4.48 9.38 -3.59
C GLU A 230 -3.28 10.28 -3.92
N ASP A 231 -3.00 11.28 -3.07
CA ASP A 231 -1.85 12.18 -3.26
C ASP A 231 -0.50 11.41 -3.25
N ASP A 232 -0.50 10.20 -2.68
CA ASP A 232 0.65 9.30 -2.59
C ASP A 232 0.32 7.89 -3.13
N ASP A 233 -0.29 7.84 -4.32
CA ASP A 233 -0.61 6.56 -4.97
C ASP A 233 0.68 5.71 -5.17
N PRO A 234 0.72 4.45 -4.68
CA PRO A 234 1.88 3.58 -4.79
C PRO A 234 2.41 3.42 -6.22
N PHE A 235 1.53 3.50 -7.24
CA PHE A 235 1.94 3.43 -8.64
C PHE A 235 2.88 4.57 -9.03
N HIS A 236 2.70 5.78 -8.49
CA HIS A 236 3.59 6.89 -8.80
C HIS A 236 5.02 6.65 -8.30
N ARG A 237 5.18 6.00 -7.13
CA ARG A 237 6.50 5.59 -6.63
C ARG A 237 7.16 4.54 -7.53
N LEU A 238 6.38 3.65 -8.15
CA LEU A 238 6.92 2.70 -9.14
C LEU A 238 7.54 3.42 -10.33
N LEU A 239 6.92 4.50 -10.82
CA LEU A 239 7.47 5.25 -11.97
C LEU A 239 8.81 5.93 -11.68
N THR A 240 9.19 6.08 -10.41
CA THR A 240 10.41 6.77 -10.00
C THR A 240 11.58 5.83 -9.70
N HIS A 241 11.32 4.54 -9.44
CA HIS A 241 12.33 3.53 -9.10
C HIS A 241 12.47 2.50 -10.22
N GLY A 242 13.59 2.53 -10.96
CA GLY A 242 13.80 1.71 -12.15
C GLY A 242 14.38 0.30 -11.93
N ASP A 243 15.16 0.09 -10.86
CA ASP A 243 16.07 -1.08 -10.81
C ASP A 243 15.66 -2.20 -9.84
N THR A 244 14.56 -2.03 -9.08
CA THR A 244 14.14 -2.99 -8.03
C THR A 244 12.75 -3.59 -8.24
N GLN A 245 12.12 -3.36 -9.40
CA GLN A 245 10.74 -3.78 -9.65
C GLN A 245 10.61 -5.31 -9.82
N SER A 246 9.51 -5.85 -9.29
CA SER A 246 9.08 -7.26 -9.36
C SER A 246 8.18 -7.50 -10.57
N TRP A 247 7.82 -6.43 -11.27
CA TRP A 247 6.94 -6.39 -12.41
C TRP A 247 7.53 -5.48 -13.48
N VAL A 248 7.33 -5.83 -14.75
CA VAL A 248 7.82 -5.06 -15.89
C VAL A 248 6.67 -4.24 -16.45
N LEU A 249 6.86 -2.92 -16.47
CA LEU A 249 5.91 -2.01 -17.09
C LEU A 249 5.88 -2.24 -18.61
N ASP A 250 4.73 -2.68 -19.12
CA ASP A 250 4.49 -2.74 -20.56
C ASP A 250 4.45 -1.31 -21.13
N GLU A 251 5.42 -0.99 -22.00
CA GLU A 251 5.60 0.37 -22.53
C GLU A 251 4.42 0.82 -23.39
N ASP A 252 3.81 -0.10 -24.13
CA ASP A 252 2.69 0.20 -25.02
C ASP A 252 1.42 0.49 -24.22
N LEU A 253 1.17 -0.31 -23.17
CA LEU A 253 0.08 -0.09 -22.23
C LEU A 253 0.28 1.22 -21.45
N PHE A 254 1.50 1.48 -20.96
CA PHE A 254 1.82 2.73 -20.28
C PHE A 254 1.60 3.94 -21.20
N ALA A 255 2.10 3.87 -22.44
CA ALA A 255 1.95 4.94 -23.41
C ALA A 255 0.50 5.15 -23.84
N ALA A 256 -0.30 4.09 -23.94
CA ALA A 256 -1.69 4.16 -24.35
C ALA A 256 -2.63 4.61 -23.21
N GLN A 257 -2.42 4.14 -21.98
CA GLN A 257 -3.38 4.31 -20.88
C GLN A 257 -2.94 5.32 -19.82
N VAL A 258 -1.65 5.37 -19.49
CA VAL A 258 -1.15 6.18 -18.37
C VAL A 258 -0.66 7.56 -18.82
N LEU A 259 0.15 7.62 -19.89
CA LEU A 259 0.69 8.88 -20.39
C LEU A 259 -0.40 9.93 -20.70
N PRO A 260 -1.53 9.59 -21.36
CA PRO A 260 -2.61 10.55 -21.56
C PRO A 260 -3.09 11.22 -20.27
N LEU A 261 -3.20 10.44 -19.19
CA LEU A 261 -3.66 10.95 -17.89
C LEU A 261 -2.63 11.85 -17.25
N LEU A 262 -1.36 11.44 -17.25
CA LEU A 262 -0.28 12.23 -16.68
C LEU A 262 -0.14 13.57 -17.42
N PHE A 263 -0.24 13.59 -18.75
CA PHE A 263 -0.21 14.83 -19.53
C PHE A 263 -1.48 15.69 -19.32
N ALA A 264 -2.66 15.09 -19.22
CA ALA A 264 -3.88 15.82 -18.89
C ALA A 264 -3.83 16.44 -17.47
N ALA A 265 -3.21 15.76 -16.51
CA ALA A 265 -2.92 16.31 -15.19
C ALA A 265 -1.84 17.40 -15.23
N HIS A 266 -0.78 17.22 -16.03
CA HIS A 266 0.28 18.21 -16.23
C HIS A 266 -0.24 19.53 -16.78
N GLU A 267 -1.10 19.49 -17.81
CA GLU A 267 -1.72 20.68 -18.38
C GLU A 267 -2.61 21.42 -17.38
N ARG A 268 -3.30 20.69 -16.50
CA ARG A 268 -4.05 21.29 -15.40
C ARG A 268 -3.12 21.94 -14.38
N ALA A 269 -2.11 21.22 -13.90
CA ALA A 269 -1.13 21.71 -12.93
C ALA A 269 -0.39 22.98 -13.41
N ARG A 270 0.04 23.01 -14.67
CA ARG A 270 0.67 24.18 -15.30
C ARG A 270 -0.19 25.43 -15.22
N ARG A 271 -1.51 25.31 -15.37
CA ARG A 271 -2.44 26.44 -15.30
C ARG A 271 -2.53 27.04 -13.89
N PHE A 272 -2.27 26.24 -12.86
CA PHE A 272 -2.32 26.64 -11.46
C PHE A 272 -0.94 26.82 -10.82
N GLY A 273 0.14 26.70 -11.60
CA GLY A 273 1.52 26.85 -11.12
C GLY A 273 1.99 25.75 -10.16
N SER A 274 1.29 24.61 -10.10
CA SER A 274 1.64 23.49 -9.22
C SER A 274 2.63 22.53 -9.86
N GLY A 275 3.28 21.70 -9.02
CA GLY A 275 4.07 20.55 -9.48
C GLY A 275 3.20 19.53 -10.23
N SER A 276 3.84 18.66 -11.02
CA SER A 276 3.16 17.59 -11.75
C SER A 276 4.07 16.38 -11.89
N THR A 277 3.49 15.18 -11.94
CA THR A 277 4.22 13.91 -12.13
C THR A 277 5.05 13.90 -13.41
N VAL A 278 4.53 14.46 -14.53
CA VAL A 278 5.30 14.56 -15.79
C VAL A 278 6.59 15.37 -15.60
N LYS A 279 6.51 16.54 -14.94
CA LYS A 279 7.68 17.36 -14.65
C LYS A 279 8.66 16.62 -13.74
N PHE A 280 8.15 16.00 -12.68
CA PHE A 280 8.98 15.21 -11.76
C PHE A 280 9.73 14.09 -12.50
N LEU A 281 9.03 13.30 -13.32
CA LEU A 281 9.63 12.20 -14.08
C LEU A 281 10.61 12.70 -15.14
N TRP A 282 10.36 13.87 -15.74
CA TRP A 282 11.30 14.50 -16.67
C TRP A 282 12.61 14.90 -16.00
N ASP A 283 12.54 15.39 -14.77
CA ASP A 283 13.71 15.84 -14.02
C ASP A 283 14.45 14.64 -13.39
N ARG A 284 13.71 13.77 -12.68
CA ARG A 284 14.24 12.74 -11.76
C ARG A 284 13.96 11.30 -12.18
N GLY A 285 13.10 11.05 -13.17
CA GLY A 285 12.68 9.69 -13.53
C GLY A 285 13.76 8.86 -14.23
N PRO A 286 13.53 7.54 -14.38
CA PRO A 286 14.39 6.67 -15.17
C PRO A 286 14.47 7.09 -16.65
N GLN A 287 15.60 6.79 -17.31
CA GLN A 287 15.82 7.18 -18.71
C GLN A 287 14.76 6.59 -19.67
N GLN A 288 14.30 5.37 -19.40
CA GLN A 288 13.23 4.71 -20.15
C GLN A 288 11.92 5.51 -20.09
N VAL A 289 11.49 5.92 -18.89
CA VAL A 289 10.28 6.74 -18.71
C VAL A 289 10.42 8.09 -19.40
N LYS A 290 11.59 8.74 -19.30
CA LYS A 290 11.87 10.01 -20.01
C LYS A 290 11.74 9.86 -21.53
N HIS A 291 12.22 8.74 -22.08
CA HIS A 291 12.08 8.45 -23.50
C HIS A 291 10.61 8.31 -23.93
N LEU A 292 9.79 7.60 -23.14
CA LEU A 292 8.35 7.44 -23.38
C LEU A 292 7.61 8.78 -23.29
N LEU A 293 7.93 9.61 -22.30
CA LEU A 293 7.39 10.97 -22.19
C LEU A 293 7.70 11.80 -23.44
N GLY A 294 8.94 11.77 -23.92
CA GLY A 294 9.36 12.52 -25.10
C GLY A 294 8.66 12.05 -26.38
N ARG A 295 8.52 10.72 -26.57
CA ARG A 295 7.78 10.13 -27.69
C ARG A 295 6.31 10.52 -27.67
N TYR A 296 5.67 10.44 -26.51
CA TYR A 296 4.26 10.83 -26.38
C TYR A 296 4.06 12.32 -26.63
N GLN A 297 4.93 13.18 -26.10
CA GLN A 297 4.87 14.62 -26.33
C GLN A 297 5.04 14.97 -27.82
N ALA A 298 5.96 14.30 -28.52
CA ALA A 298 6.12 14.47 -29.97
C ALA A 298 4.84 14.08 -30.71
N ARG A 299 4.28 12.90 -30.40
CA ARG A 299 3.04 12.38 -31.00
C ARG A 299 1.85 13.31 -30.76
N GLN A 300 1.72 13.88 -29.56
CA GLN A 300 0.64 14.82 -29.23
C GLN A 300 0.66 16.09 -30.09
N ASN A 301 1.83 16.50 -30.58
CA ASN A 301 2.00 17.66 -31.45
C ASN A 301 1.77 17.36 -32.94
N GLU A 302 1.56 16.09 -33.31
CA GLU A 302 1.30 15.72 -34.70
C GLU A 302 -0.10 16.18 -35.15
N PRO A 303 -0.26 16.70 -36.38
CA PRO A 303 -1.57 17.04 -36.92
C PRO A 303 -2.50 15.82 -36.95
N GLY A 304 -3.71 15.97 -36.40
CA GLY A 304 -4.70 14.88 -36.35
C GLY A 304 -4.50 13.90 -35.19
N PHE A 305 -3.62 14.21 -34.23
CA PHE A 305 -3.51 13.42 -33.00
C PHE A 305 -4.87 13.23 -32.32
N ARG A 306 -5.17 11.98 -31.98
CA ARG A 306 -6.35 11.58 -31.23
C ARG A 306 -5.94 10.62 -30.13
N LEU A 307 -6.56 10.77 -28.95
CA LEU A 307 -6.41 9.81 -27.86
C LEU A 307 -6.97 8.45 -28.30
N CYS A 308 -6.23 7.38 -27.98
CA CYS A 308 -6.68 6.01 -28.14
C CYS A 308 -7.22 5.51 -26.80
N PHE A 309 -8.49 5.10 -26.76
CA PHE A 309 -9.12 4.64 -25.52
C PHE A 309 -8.98 3.14 -25.26
N GLY A 310 -8.62 2.35 -26.28
CA GLY A 310 -8.50 0.89 -26.14
C GLY A 310 -8.30 0.20 -27.48
N ASN A 311 -8.82 -1.01 -27.62
CA ASN A 311 -8.84 -1.73 -28.90
C ASN A 311 -9.65 -0.96 -29.96
N PRO A 312 -9.37 -1.16 -31.26
CA PRO A 312 -9.96 -0.35 -32.35
C PRO A 312 -11.49 -0.25 -32.33
N GLU A 313 -12.18 -1.36 -32.05
CA GLU A 313 -13.65 -1.40 -32.03
C GLU A 313 -14.23 -0.55 -30.90
N PHE A 314 -13.60 -0.58 -29.73
CA PHE A 314 -14.00 0.27 -28.61
C PHE A 314 -13.62 1.72 -28.84
N ASP A 315 -12.44 1.99 -29.39
CA ASP A 315 -11.96 3.35 -29.64
C ASP A 315 -12.92 4.10 -30.57
N GLU A 316 -13.30 3.49 -31.69
CA GLU A 316 -14.26 4.08 -32.64
C GLU A 316 -15.63 4.33 -31.99
N ALA A 317 -16.16 3.35 -31.26
CA ALA A 317 -17.46 3.44 -30.62
C ALA A 317 -17.49 4.48 -29.48
N ALA A 318 -16.45 4.53 -28.65
CA ALA A 318 -16.33 5.48 -27.56
C ALA A 318 -16.23 6.92 -28.10
N HIS A 319 -15.46 7.12 -29.16
CA HIS A 319 -15.38 8.41 -29.82
C HIS A 319 -16.70 8.85 -30.43
N ALA A 320 -17.41 7.97 -31.14
CA ALA A 320 -18.74 8.25 -31.67
C ALA A 320 -19.77 8.54 -30.55
N ALA A 321 -19.63 7.90 -29.39
CA ALA A 321 -20.43 8.20 -28.22
C ALA A 321 -20.16 9.60 -27.68
N LEU A 322 -18.89 10.00 -27.54
CA LEU A 322 -18.52 11.34 -27.04
C LEU A 322 -18.96 12.47 -27.98
N ASP A 323 -19.07 12.20 -29.28
CA ASP A 323 -19.57 13.16 -30.28
C ASP A 323 -21.10 13.31 -30.24
N ALA A 324 -21.83 12.43 -29.53
CA ALA A 324 -23.29 12.43 -29.46
C ALA A 324 -23.92 13.44 -28.47
N GLY A 325 -23.11 14.26 -27.78
CA GLY A 325 -23.60 15.30 -26.88
C GLY A 325 -24.33 14.75 -25.67
N ASP A 326 -25.61 15.10 -25.49
CA ASP A 326 -26.40 14.72 -24.31
C ASP A 326 -26.62 13.19 -24.18
N GLU A 327 -26.57 12.46 -25.31
CA GLU A 327 -26.67 11.00 -25.36
C GLU A 327 -25.31 10.28 -25.19
N ALA A 328 -24.25 11.02 -24.84
CA ALA A 328 -22.91 10.46 -24.79
C ALA A 328 -22.73 9.37 -23.73
N TRP A 329 -23.35 9.52 -22.55
CA TRP A 329 -23.18 8.54 -21.47
C TRP A 329 -23.79 7.17 -21.79
N PRO A 330 -25.09 7.04 -22.14
CA PRO A 330 -25.68 5.75 -22.48
C PRO A 330 -24.91 5.04 -23.62
N ARG A 331 -24.51 5.80 -24.65
CA ARG A 331 -23.74 5.25 -25.78
C ARG A 331 -22.34 4.80 -25.38
N LEU A 332 -21.66 5.55 -24.51
CA LEU A 332 -20.32 5.19 -24.03
C LEU A 332 -20.38 3.92 -23.18
N ARG A 333 -21.40 3.81 -22.31
CA ARG A 333 -21.65 2.60 -21.54
C ARG A 333 -21.90 1.41 -22.45
N ASP A 334 -22.78 1.55 -23.43
CA ASP A 334 -23.11 0.46 -24.35
C ASP A 334 -21.89 0.06 -25.21
N ALA A 335 -21.04 1.04 -25.58
CA ALA A 335 -19.79 0.78 -26.30
C ALA A 335 -18.81 -0.11 -25.52
N LEU A 336 -18.89 -0.16 -24.18
CA LEU A 336 -18.00 -0.98 -23.36
C LEU A 336 -18.11 -2.47 -23.66
N VAL A 337 -19.20 -2.94 -24.27
CA VAL A 337 -19.32 -4.33 -24.76
C VAL A 337 -18.25 -4.70 -25.80
N HIS A 338 -17.70 -3.71 -26.49
CA HIS A 338 -16.63 -3.87 -27.48
C HIS A 338 -15.22 -3.74 -26.87
N TRP A 339 -15.12 -3.31 -25.61
CA TRP A 339 -13.85 -3.14 -24.94
C TRP A 339 -13.20 -4.48 -24.65
N ARG A 340 -11.90 -4.56 -24.94
CA ARG A 340 -11.05 -5.70 -24.60
C ARG A 340 -9.73 -5.21 -24.03
N PRO A 341 -9.14 -5.98 -23.10
CA PRO A 341 -7.80 -5.68 -22.63
C PRO A 341 -6.81 -5.70 -23.81
N LEU A 342 -5.87 -4.74 -23.83
CA LEU A 342 -4.83 -4.65 -24.86
C LEU A 342 -3.65 -5.56 -24.51
N HIS A 343 -3.43 -5.71 -23.21
CA HIS A 343 -2.43 -6.56 -22.58
C HIS A 343 -3.06 -7.20 -21.35
N GLU A 344 -2.42 -8.22 -20.78
CA GLU A 344 -2.89 -8.95 -19.60
C GLU A 344 -3.22 -8.03 -18.42
N ASP A 345 -2.42 -6.97 -18.24
CA ASP A 345 -2.51 -6.02 -17.14
C ASP A 345 -3.44 -4.82 -17.43
N HIS A 346 -4.19 -4.83 -18.52
CA HIS A 346 -5.19 -3.79 -18.83
C HIS A 346 -6.53 -4.17 -18.21
N LEU A 347 -6.93 -3.51 -17.11
CA LEU A 347 -8.20 -3.76 -16.41
C LEU A 347 -9.33 -2.81 -16.81
N ALA A 348 -8.96 -1.59 -17.21
CA ALA A 348 -9.92 -0.53 -17.46
C ALA A 348 -9.38 0.50 -18.47
N PRO A 349 -10.24 1.08 -19.34
CA PRO A 349 -9.88 2.13 -20.30
C PRO A 349 -9.68 3.48 -19.61
N ILE A 350 -8.68 3.57 -18.74
CA ILE A 350 -8.43 4.78 -17.95
C ILE A 350 -8.07 5.99 -18.82
N ALA A 351 -7.55 5.79 -20.03
CA ALA A 351 -7.30 6.85 -21.01
C ALA A 351 -8.53 7.71 -21.33
N LEU A 352 -9.75 7.20 -21.13
CA LEU A 352 -10.99 7.99 -21.25
C LEU A 352 -10.92 9.25 -20.38
N LEU A 353 -10.36 9.18 -19.18
CA LEU A 353 -10.27 10.32 -18.28
C LEU A 353 -9.24 11.39 -18.70
N ALA A 354 -8.47 11.13 -19.76
CA ALA A 354 -7.61 12.15 -20.37
C ALA A 354 -8.38 13.02 -21.39
N ASP A 355 -9.48 12.54 -21.96
CA ASP A 355 -10.36 13.35 -22.82
C ASP A 355 -11.28 14.21 -21.95
N PRO A 356 -11.27 15.56 -22.08
CA PRO A 356 -12.09 16.43 -21.24
C PRO A 356 -13.61 16.16 -21.31
N ARG A 357 -14.11 15.58 -22.41
CA ARG A 357 -15.53 15.24 -22.58
C ARG A 357 -15.87 14.02 -21.74
N ALA A 358 -15.12 12.93 -21.91
CA ALA A 358 -15.27 11.72 -21.12
C ALA A 358 -15.00 11.97 -19.63
N ALA A 359 -13.98 12.76 -19.30
CA ALA A 359 -13.65 13.16 -17.93
C ALA A 359 -14.71 14.05 -17.26
N ARG A 360 -15.69 14.62 -17.98
CA ARG A 360 -16.87 15.26 -17.35
C ARG A 360 -18.02 14.29 -17.18
N LEU A 361 -18.10 13.28 -18.06
CA LEU A 361 -19.17 12.30 -18.07
C LEU A 361 -18.97 11.21 -17.01
N ILE A 362 -17.75 10.74 -16.79
CA ILE A 362 -17.44 9.62 -15.90
C ILE A 362 -17.29 10.14 -14.46
N THR A 363 -18.39 10.24 -13.72
CA THR A 363 -18.40 10.49 -12.26
C THR A 363 -17.93 9.24 -11.49
N PRO A 364 -17.68 9.31 -10.17
CA PRO A 364 -17.35 8.12 -9.37
C PRO A 364 -18.36 6.98 -9.53
N GLU A 365 -19.66 7.29 -9.54
CA GLU A 365 -20.74 6.30 -9.68
C GLU A 365 -20.71 5.65 -11.06
N ARG A 366 -20.49 6.45 -12.10
CA ARG A 366 -20.38 6.00 -13.48
C ARG A 366 -19.10 5.22 -13.74
N GLY A 367 -17.99 5.59 -13.10
CA GLY A 367 -16.76 4.81 -13.08
C GLY A 367 -16.98 3.44 -12.45
N ARG A 368 -17.70 3.40 -11.32
CA ARG A 368 -18.11 2.14 -10.68
C ARG A 368 -19.04 1.32 -11.59
N GLU A 369 -19.98 1.95 -12.30
CA GLU A 369 -20.81 1.27 -13.30
C GLU A 369 -19.96 0.63 -14.40
N LEU A 370 -18.98 1.36 -14.97
CA LEU A 370 -18.07 0.80 -15.96
C LEU A 370 -17.26 -0.39 -15.41
N LEU A 371 -16.77 -0.29 -14.17
CA LEU A 371 -16.02 -1.35 -13.48
C LEU A 371 -16.89 -2.56 -13.10
N ALA A 372 -18.19 -2.37 -12.91
CA ALA A 372 -19.13 -3.45 -12.59
C ALA A 372 -19.59 -4.25 -13.82
N MET A 373 -19.32 -3.76 -15.02
CA MET A 373 -19.62 -4.49 -16.25
C MET A 373 -18.63 -5.64 -16.48
N ARG A 374 -19.04 -6.67 -17.19
CA ARG A 374 -18.10 -7.70 -17.66
C ARG A 374 -17.26 -7.12 -18.79
N ARG A 375 -15.95 -7.31 -18.71
CA ARG A 375 -14.94 -6.78 -19.63
C ARG A 375 -14.01 -7.92 -20.06
N GLY A 376 -13.81 -8.11 -21.37
CA GLY A 376 -13.02 -9.23 -21.91
C GLY A 376 -13.84 -10.49 -22.17
#